data_AF-A0A4Q8QWE6-F1
#
_entry.id   AF-A0A4Q8QWE6-F1
#
_cell.length_a   1.000
_cell.length_b   1.000
_cell.length_c   1.000
_cell.angle_alpha   90.00
_cell.angle_beta   90.00
_cell.angle_gamma   90.00
#
_symmetry.space_group_name_H-M   'P 1'
#
loop_
_entity.id
_entity.type
_entity.pdbx_description
1 polymer ?
#
loop_
_entity_poly.entity_id
_entity_poly.type
_entity_poly.pdbx_seq_one_letter_code
_entity_poly.pdbx_strand_id
1 'polypeptide(L)'
;MAQTPSKLVSLAEAAQSVASGASLTAGGFAHSHQPLAFTRELVRQGRSQLTLMSVAECWVAEFLAAAGMLEKVYFSNFMFEGYGRCQRFSKAVEAGTIAVEDHSHFGMVSRLMAAGLGLPFMPILAVSGFEPAAHKAKRLDSPFGNGVVTAVSPLKPDVAVIHAARADRLGNVQLFGTTSVIEEQARTAAQVIVTVEEIVETDVIRRQPELTLLPALMVDMVVHVPYGAHPTGVYGYYDHDAPHLADYYAASRSETDTAAWLDRWVHGLPDHFAYLDTLTISRLLRLRVDPALGYLHEVRHD
;
A
#
# COMPACT_ATOMS: atom_id res chain seq x y z
N MET A 1 -28.03 -22.58 8.28
CA MET A 1 -26.87 -22.19 7.45
C MET A 1 -25.66 -22.12 8.35
N ALA A 2 -24.54 -22.75 8.00
CA ALA A 2 -23.32 -22.64 8.79
C ALA A 2 -22.89 -21.16 8.81
N GLN A 3 -22.57 -20.64 9.99
CA GLN A 3 -22.11 -19.27 10.15
C GLN A 3 -20.70 -19.19 9.54
N THR A 4 -20.52 -18.36 8.51
CA THR A 4 -19.19 -18.10 7.95
C THR A 4 -18.27 -17.60 9.05
N PRO A 5 -17.07 -18.20 9.25
CA PRO A 5 -16.17 -17.79 10.30
C PRO A 5 -15.69 -16.35 10.10
N SER A 6 -15.46 -15.65 11.21
CA SER A 6 -14.89 -14.30 11.21
C SER A 6 -13.47 -14.31 10.65
N LYS A 7 -13.14 -13.32 9.82
CA LYS A 7 -11.80 -13.07 9.30
C LYS A 7 -11.00 -12.04 10.10
N LEU A 8 -11.59 -11.54 11.21
CA LEU A 8 -10.89 -10.64 12.12
C LEU A 8 -9.70 -11.31 12.78
N VAL A 9 -8.57 -10.64 12.73
CA VAL A 9 -7.30 -11.02 13.34
C VAL A 9 -6.61 -9.77 13.89
N SER A 10 -5.64 -9.95 14.79
CA SER A 10 -4.78 -8.86 15.26
C SER A 10 -3.79 -8.41 14.19
N LEU A 11 -3.27 -7.18 14.35
CA LEU A 11 -2.22 -6.66 13.48
C LEU A 11 -0.95 -7.54 13.51
N ALA A 12 -0.60 -8.04 14.71
CA ALA A 12 0.56 -8.90 14.90
C ALA A 12 0.40 -10.25 14.18
N GLU A 13 -0.77 -10.90 14.27
CA GLU A 13 -1.07 -12.15 13.55
C GLU A 13 -1.03 -11.95 12.03
N ALA A 14 -1.58 -10.84 11.53
CA ALA A 14 -1.56 -10.52 10.11
C ALA A 14 -0.15 -10.24 9.58
N ALA A 15 0.69 -9.50 10.30
CA ALA A 15 2.08 -9.33 9.90
C ALA A 15 2.89 -10.62 10.05
N GLN A 16 2.51 -11.50 10.99
CA GLN A 16 3.17 -12.77 11.19
C GLN A 16 2.94 -13.77 10.05
N SER A 17 1.82 -13.66 9.33
CA SER A 17 1.55 -14.48 8.15
C SER A 17 2.46 -14.16 6.96
N VAL A 18 3.12 -13.00 6.96
CA VAL A 18 4.10 -12.61 5.94
C VAL A 18 5.47 -13.18 6.29
N ALA A 19 5.95 -14.12 5.47
CA ALA A 19 7.29 -14.67 5.62
C ALA A 19 8.37 -13.68 5.17
N SER A 20 9.57 -13.76 5.75
CA SER A 20 10.75 -13.15 5.13
C SER A 20 10.99 -13.78 3.76
N GLY A 21 11.43 -13.01 2.77
CA GLY A 21 11.51 -13.47 1.37
C GLY A 21 10.20 -13.34 0.58
N ALA A 22 9.08 -12.99 1.22
CA ALA A 22 7.81 -12.86 0.53
C ALA A 22 7.77 -11.64 -0.39
N SER A 23 6.97 -11.75 -1.45
CA SER A 23 6.60 -10.63 -2.29
C SER A 23 5.30 -9.98 -1.82
N LEU A 24 5.28 -8.66 -1.78
CA LEU A 24 4.11 -7.88 -1.36
C LEU A 24 3.74 -6.79 -2.36
N THR A 25 2.47 -6.43 -2.36
CA THR A 25 1.96 -5.21 -2.97
C THR A 25 1.16 -4.43 -1.94
N ALA A 26 1.26 -3.11 -1.98
CA ALA A 26 0.58 -2.23 -1.03
C ALA A 26 -0.44 -1.35 -1.77
N GLY A 27 -1.64 -1.27 -1.22
CA GLY A 27 -2.68 -0.35 -1.68
C GLY A 27 -2.37 1.11 -1.29
N GLY A 28 -3.34 1.97 -1.57
CA GLY A 28 -3.21 3.40 -1.36
C GLY A 28 -2.63 4.14 -2.57
N PHE A 29 -2.57 5.46 -2.45
CA PHE A 29 -2.00 6.34 -3.46
C PHE A 29 -1.54 7.64 -2.80
N ALA A 30 -0.32 8.07 -3.09
CA ALA A 30 0.27 9.27 -2.50
C ALA A 30 0.13 9.26 -0.96
N HIS A 31 -0.42 10.34 -0.37
CA HIS A 31 -0.70 10.47 1.06
C HIS A 31 -2.09 9.96 1.46
N SER A 32 -2.61 8.93 0.80
CA SER A 32 -3.92 8.38 1.11
C SER A 32 -3.90 6.85 1.17
N HIS A 33 -4.55 6.28 2.19
CA HIS A 33 -4.80 4.85 2.34
C HIS A 33 -3.53 3.96 2.34
N GLN A 34 -2.36 4.50 2.70
CA GLN A 34 -1.14 3.71 2.80
C GLN A 34 -1.22 2.79 4.03
N PRO A 35 -0.92 1.49 3.95
CA PRO A 35 -1.08 0.56 5.09
C PRO A 35 0.07 0.65 6.11
N LEU A 36 0.34 1.84 6.65
CA LEU A 36 1.58 2.10 7.39
C LEU A 36 1.63 1.48 8.78
N ALA A 37 0.50 1.26 9.46
CA ALA A 37 0.47 0.48 10.69
C ALA A 37 0.96 -0.95 10.46
N PHE A 38 0.54 -1.57 9.36
CA PHE A 38 1.01 -2.90 8.95
C PHE A 38 2.49 -2.88 8.58
N THR A 39 2.93 -1.88 7.80
CA THR A 39 4.35 -1.72 7.45
C THR A 39 5.24 -1.58 8.68
N ARG A 40 4.82 -0.78 9.69
CA ARG A 40 5.54 -0.67 10.97
C ARG A 40 5.58 -1.99 11.73
N GLU A 41 4.49 -2.77 11.71
CA GLU A 41 4.46 -4.11 12.32
C GLU A 41 5.43 -5.08 11.63
N LEU A 42 5.50 -5.10 10.29
CA LEU A 42 6.49 -5.91 9.56
C LEU A 42 7.93 -5.58 10.01
N VAL A 43 8.23 -4.29 10.13
CA VAL A 43 9.54 -3.80 10.59
C VAL A 43 9.81 -4.23 12.04
N ARG A 44 8.84 -4.10 12.95
CA ARG A 44 8.98 -4.54 14.35
C ARG A 44 9.22 -6.05 14.46
N GLN A 45 8.57 -6.85 13.61
CA GLN A 45 8.77 -8.31 13.58
C GLN A 45 10.02 -8.75 12.81
N GLY A 46 10.79 -7.82 12.24
CA GLY A 46 12.03 -8.14 11.50
C GLY A 46 11.80 -8.92 10.20
N ARG A 47 10.63 -8.75 9.56
CA ARG A 47 10.35 -9.36 8.25
C ARG A 47 11.23 -8.69 7.19
N SER A 48 12.12 -9.46 6.59
CA SER A 48 13.20 -8.95 5.73
C SER A 48 13.28 -9.73 4.42
N GLN A 49 14.20 -9.33 3.54
CA GLN A 49 14.36 -9.91 2.19
C GLN A 49 13.07 -9.80 1.38
N LEU A 50 12.30 -8.73 1.60
CA LEU A 50 11.00 -8.56 0.98
C LEU A 50 11.15 -8.08 -0.47
N THR A 51 10.26 -8.59 -1.33
CA THR A 51 10.10 -8.06 -2.68
C THR A 51 8.87 -7.18 -2.76
N LEU A 52 9.03 -5.90 -3.12
CA LEU A 52 7.88 -5.02 -3.34
C LEU A 52 7.47 -5.01 -4.81
N MET A 53 6.17 -5.17 -5.09
CA MET A 53 5.58 -5.18 -6.42
C MET A 53 4.48 -4.12 -6.49
N SER A 54 4.85 -2.86 -6.75
CA SER A 54 3.91 -1.75 -6.50
C SER A 54 3.85 -0.71 -7.62
N VAL A 55 2.72 -0.01 -7.67
CA VAL A 55 2.36 0.98 -8.68
C VAL A 55 2.18 2.33 -8.01
N ALA A 56 2.93 3.35 -8.44
CA ALA A 56 2.96 4.70 -7.82
C ALA A 56 3.02 4.68 -6.28
N GLU A 57 3.90 3.83 -5.75
CA GLU A 57 4.10 3.69 -4.31
C GLU A 57 5.08 4.77 -3.81
N CYS A 58 5.08 5.07 -2.52
CA CYS A 58 6.10 5.95 -1.93
C CYS A 58 6.45 5.57 -0.49
N TRP A 59 5.45 5.50 0.38
CA TRP A 59 5.64 5.38 1.83
C TRP A 59 6.07 3.99 2.29
N VAL A 60 5.48 2.94 1.74
CA VAL A 60 5.81 1.56 2.08
C VAL A 60 7.22 1.22 1.60
N ALA A 61 7.58 1.56 0.36
CA ALA A 61 8.92 1.36 -0.18
C ALA A 61 9.95 2.12 0.62
N GLU A 62 9.69 3.40 0.92
CA GLU A 62 10.62 4.18 1.72
C GLU A 62 10.79 3.57 3.12
N PHE A 63 9.70 3.24 3.83
CA PHE A 63 9.81 2.75 5.21
C PHE A 63 10.51 1.40 5.28
N LEU A 64 10.19 0.48 4.35
CA LEU A 64 10.86 -0.81 4.28
C LEU A 64 12.33 -0.66 3.86
N ALA A 65 12.66 0.27 2.96
CA ALA A 65 14.05 0.57 2.60
C ALA A 65 14.82 1.19 3.79
N ALA A 66 14.20 2.14 4.50
CA ALA A 66 14.76 2.79 5.68
C ALA A 66 15.12 1.78 6.77
N ALA A 67 14.28 0.75 6.94
CA ALA A 67 14.50 -0.34 7.88
C ALA A 67 15.40 -1.46 7.35
N GLY A 68 15.89 -1.38 6.10
CA GLY A 68 16.73 -2.42 5.50
C GLY A 68 16.01 -3.74 5.21
N MET A 69 14.69 -3.69 4.97
CA MET A 69 13.84 -4.87 4.84
C MET A 69 13.58 -5.29 3.38
N LEU A 70 13.87 -4.42 2.42
CA LEU A 70 13.70 -4.70 0.99
C LEU A 70 14.94 -5.34 0.37
N GLU A 71 14.74 -6.38 -0.43
CA GLU A 71 15.77 -6.96 -1.30
C GLU A 71 15.55 -6.56 -2.75
N LYS A 72 14.30 -6.54 -3.22
CA LYS A 72 13.97 -6.29 -4.61
C LYS A 72 12.69 -5.47 -4.77
N VAL A 73 12.64 -4.63 -5.79
CA VAL A 73 11.43 -3.86 -6.10
C VAL A 73 11.10 -3.84 -7.60
N TYR A 74 9.87 -4.19 -7.93
CA TYR A 74 9.23 -3.96 -9.23
C TYR A 74 8.33 -2.74 -9.12
N PHE A 75 8.57 -1.71 -9.93
CA PHE A 75 7.90 -0.42 -9.76
C PHE A 75 7.69 0.37 -11.05
N SER A 76 6.75 1.31 -10.99
CA SER A 76 6.52 2.29 -12.06
C SER A 76 7.12 3.66 -11.81
N ASN A 77 7.04 4.12 -10.57
CA ASN A 77 7.44 5.44 -10.10
C ASN A 77 7.40 5.41 -8.58
N PHE A 78 8.43 5.96 -7.92
CA PHE A 78 8.40 6.27 -6.50
C PHE A 78 8.79 7.73 -6.28
N MET A 79 7.88 8.49 -5.66
CA MET A 79 8.10 9.87 -5.28
C MET A 79 7.24 10.25 -4.09
N PHE A 80 7.77 11.08 -3.20
CA PHE A 80 6.95 11.77 -2.23
C PHE A 80 6.27 12.94 -2.91
N GLU A 81 5.00 12.74 -3.26
CA GLU A 81 4.13 13.76 -3.83
C GLU A 81 4.22 15.06 -3.00
N GLY A 82 4.77 16.13 -3.58
CA GLY A 82 4.95 17.41 -2.88
C GLY A 82 6.20 17.58 -2.01
N TYR A 83 6.97 16.53 -1.69
CA TYR A 83 8.23 16.65 -0.91
C TYR A 83 9.50 16.37 -1.74
N GLY A 84 9.41 15.50 -2.75
CA GLY A 84 10.52 15.15 -3.65
C GLY A 84 10.85 13.66 -3.67
N ARG A 85 12.14 13.33 -3.75
CA ARG A 85 12.61 11.94 -3.91
C ARG A 85 12.51 11.16 -2.59
N CYS A 86 12.12 9.88 -2.67
CA CYS A 86 12.21 8.91 -1.56
C CYS A 86 13.69 8.69 -1.20
N GLN A 87 14.13 9.23 -0.06
CA GLN A 87 15.55 9.40 0.23
C GLN A 87 16.24 8.06 0.54
N ARG A 88 15.63 7.25 1.41
CA ARG A 88 16.18 5.96 1.84
C ARG A 88 16.11 4.92 0.74
N PHE A 89 14.97 4.82 0.08
CA PHE A 89 14.81 3.94 -1.07
C PHE A 89 15.85 4.25 -2.14
N SER A 90 15.93 5.50 -2.61
CA SER A 90 16.84 5.79 -3.70
C SER A 90 18.31 5.61 -3.33
N LYS A 91 18.72 5.92 -2.10
CA LYS A 91 20.11 5.65 -1.65
C LYS A 91 20.42 4.15 -1.62
N ALA A 92 19.49 3.33 -1.18
CA ALA A 92 19.65 1.88 -1.16
C ALA A 92 19.76 1.28 -2.58
N VAL A 93 18.99 1.82 -3.53
CA VAL A 93 19.12 1.46 -4.96
C VAL A 93 20.47 1.90 -5.53
N GLU A 94 20.89 3.14 -5.26
CA GLU A 94 22.20 3.67 -5.70
C GLU A 94 23.37 2.88 -5.11
N ALA A 95 23.24 2.40 -3.87
CA ALA A 95 24.21 1.55 -3.21
C ALA A 95 24.17 0.09 -3.68
N GLY A 96 23.16 -0.30 -4.48
CA GLY A 96 22.98 -1.68 -4.96
C GLY A 96 22.48 -2.67 -3.90
N THR A 97 21.99 -2.19 -2.76
CA THR A 97 21.44 -3.05 -1.71
C THR A 97 19.98 -3.44 -1.98
N ILE A 98 19.27 -2.68 -2.80
CA ILE A 98 17.95 -3.03 -3.33
C ILE A 98 18.06 -3.21 -4.84
N ALA A 99 17.76 -4.42 -5.31
CA ALA A 99 17.62 -4.70 -6.74
C ALA A 99 16.33 -4.06 -7.27
N VAL A 100 16.38 -3.46 -8.45
CA VAL A 100 15.20 -2.81 -9.04
C VAL A 100 14.90 -3.29 -10.44
N GLU A 101 13.61 -3.37 -10.75
CA GLU A 101 13.10 -3.57 -12.10
C GLU A 101 11.99 -2.55 -12.37
N ASP A 102 12.34 -1.51 -13.11
CA ASP A 102 11.41 -0.45 -13.52
C ASP A 102 10.56 -0.88 -14.71
N HIS A 103 9.32 -0.42 -14.73
CA HIS A 103 8.34 -0.64 -15.78
C HIS A 103 7.55 0.64 -16.01
N SER A 104 6.91 0.81 -17.16
CA SER A 104 5.93 1.90 -17.29
C SER A 104 4.76 1.67 -16.32
N HIS A 105 4.10 2.76 -15.92
CA HIS A 105 2.94 2.68 -15.03
C HIS A 105 1.85 1.78 -15.59
N PHE A 106 1.44 2.01 -16.85
CA PHE A 106 0.49 1.15 -17.54
C PHE A 106 0.98 -0.30 -17.68
N GLY A 107 2.30 -0.50 -17.87
CA GLY A 107 2.92 -1.82 -17.89
C GLY A 107 2.70 -2.57 -16.57
N MET A 108 3.04 -1.96 -15.43
CA MET A 108 2.83 -2.59 -14.12
C MET A 108 1.37 -2.96 -13.85
N VAL A 109 0.44 -2.03 -14.11
CA VAL A 109 -1.01 -2.29 -13.93
C VAL A 109 -1.45 -3.44 -14.83
N SER A 110 -1.02 -3.45 -16.08
CA SER A 110 -1.35 -4.52 -17.04
C SER A 110 -0.81 -5.88 -16.60
N ARG A 111 0.35 -5.93 -15.93
CA ARG A 111 0.90 -7.18 -15.38
C ARG A 111 0.09 -7.73 -14.22
N LEU A 112 -0.38 -6.86 -13.32
CA LEU A 112 -1.31 -7.24 -12.24
C LEU A 112 -2.65 -7.70 -12.83
N MET A 113 -3.21 -6.93 -13.76
CA MET A 113 -4.44 -7.29 -14.46
C MET A 113 -4.34 -8.64 -15.19
N ALA A 114 -3.22 -8.89 -15.90
CA ALA A 114 -2.97 -10.18 -16.55
C ALA A 114 -3.09 -11.33 -15.56
N ALA A 115 -2.47 -11.16 -14.40
CA ALA A 115 -2.43 -12.17 -13.36
C ALA A 115 -3.81 -12.40 -12.72
N GLY A 116 -4.52 -11.33 -12.37
CA GLY A 116 -5.87 -11.41 -11.80
C GLY A 116 -6.93 -11.96 -12.76
N LEU A 117 -6.72 -11.84 -14.08
CA LEU A 117 -7.55 -12.45 -15.11
C LEU A 117 -7.14 -13.89 -15.47
N GLY A 118 -6.04 -14.39 -14.90
CA GLY A 118 -5.50 -15.71 -15.24
C GLY A 118 -4.89 -15.80 -16.65
N LEU A 119 -4.51 -14.66 -17.25
CA LEU A 119 -3.90 -14.60 -18.57
C LEU A 119 -2.40 -14.94 -18.49
N PRO A 120 -1.84 -15.64 -19.50
CA PRO A 120 -0.41 -15.96 -19.54
C PRO A 120 0.46 -14.74 -19.88
N PHE A 121 -0.12 -13.71 -20.50
CA PHE A 121 0.48 -12.41 -20.77
C PHE A 121 -0.65 -11.40 -21.07
N MET A 122 -0.35 -10.11 -20.97
CA MET A 122 -1.25 -9.05 -21.44
C MET A 122 -0.62 -8.32 -22.62
N PRO A 123 -1.27 -8.27 -23.80
CA PRO A 123 -0.84 -7.38 -24.88
C PRO A 123 -1.15 -5.94 -24.51
N ILE A 124 -0.13 -5.08 -24.54
CA ILE A 124 -0.23 -3.64 -24.39
C ILE A 124 0.31 -2.96 -25.65
N LEU A 125 -0.22 -1.79 -25.96
CA LEU A 125 0.42 -0.93 -26.96
C LEU A 125 1.74 -0.43 -26.37
N ALA A 126 2.82 -0.60 -27.12
CA ALA A 126 4.12 -0.08 -26.73
C ALA A 126 4.01 1.44 -26.51
N VAL A 127 4.56 1.93 -25.40
CA VAL A 127 4.73 3.37 -25.22
C VAL A 127 5.73 3.83 -26.28
N SER A 128 5.29 4.68 -27.20
CA SER A 128 6.12 5.19 -28.29
C SER A 128 7.45 5.74 -27.74
N GLY A 129 8.57 5.24 -28.26
CA GLY A 129 9.92 5.66 -27.85
C GLY A 129 10.53 4.92 -26.65
N PHE A 130 9.83 3.96 -26.05
CA PHE A 130 10.37 3.10 -24.99
C PHE A 130 10.43 1.64 -25.44
N GLU A 131 11.65 1.11 -25.61
CA GLU A 131 11.88 -0.30 -25.88
C GLU A 131 12.23 -1.01 -24.56
N PRO A 132 11.32 -1.80 -23.97
CA PRO A 132 11.60 -2.54 -22.76
C PRO A 132 12.70 -3.58 -23.01
N ALA A 133 13.53 -3.83 -21.99
CA ALA A 133 14.51 -4.91 -22.07
C ALA A 133 13.82 -6.25 -22.38
N ALA A 134 14.47 -7.12 -23.16
CA ALA A 134 13.86 -8.34 -23.69
C ALA A 134 13.34 -9.33 -22.62
N HIS A 135 13.86 -9.25 -21.39
CA HIS A 135 13.39 -10.05 -20.25
C HIS A 135 12.11 -9.48 -19.60
N LYS A 136 11.82 -8.18 -19.80
CA LYS A 136 10.67 -7.48 -19.22
C LYS A 136 9.41 -7.60 -20.08
N ALA A 137 9.57 -7.60 -21.40
CA ALA A 137 8.45 -7.71 -22.34
C ALA A 137 8.90 -8.27 -23.70
N LYS A 138 7.95 -8.76 -24.50
CA LYS A 138 8.19 -9.32 -25.84
C LYS A 138 7.29 -8.67 -26.88
N ARG A 139 7.83 -8.33 -28.05
CA ARG A 139 7.00 -7.87 -29.18
C ARG A 139 6.36 -9.04 -29.89
N LEU A 140 5.10 -8.90 -30.28
CA LEU A 140 4.30 -9.91 -30.95
C LEU A 140 3.54 -9.27 -32.11
N ASP A 141 3.47 -9.92 -33.27
CA ASP A 141 2.47 -9.57 -34.28
C ASP A 141 1.08 -9.94 -33.77
N SER A 142 0.13 -9.02 -33.90
CA SER A 142 -1.25 -9.30 -33.57
C SER A 142 -1.82 -10.34 -34.54
N PRO A 143 -2.47 -11.40 -34.04
CA PRO A 143 -3.10 -12.41 -34.89
C PRO A 143 -4.28 -11.85 -35.70
N PHE A 144 -4.73 -10.63 -35.41
CA PHE A 144 -5.81 -9.95 -36.13
C PHE A 144 -5.31 -8.93 -37.17
N GLY A 145 -3.99 -8.87 -37.40
CA GLY A 145 -3.40 -8.03 -38.46
C GLY A 145 -3.39 -6.52 -38.18
N ASN A 146 -3.71 -6.09 -36.96
CA ASN A 146 -3.74 -4.67 -36.56
C ASN A 146 -2.40 -4.16 -35.98
N GLY A 147 -1.29 -4.79 -36.36
CA GLY A 147 0.08 -4.35 -36.04
C GLY A 147 0.76 -5.17 -34.94
N VAL A 148 1.84 -4.60 -34.39
CA VAL A 148 2.68 -5.23 -33.36
C VAL A 148 2.27 -4.73 -31.97
N VAL A 149 2.14 -5.65 -31.02
CA VAL A 149 1.88 -5.37 -29.60
C VAL A 149 3.08 -5.77 -28.74
N THR A 150 3.12 -5.24 -27.52
CA THR A 150 4.09 -5.64 -26.49
C THR A 150 3.40 -6.52 -25.46
N ALA A 151 3.83 -7.77 -25.31
CA ALA A 151 3.37 -8.65 -24.26
C ALA A 151 4.18 -8.47 -22.98
N VAL A 152 3.47 -8.22 -21.88
CA VAL A 152 4.02 -8.21 -20.53
C VAL A 152 3.60 -9.45 -19.76
N SER A 153 4.50 -9.98 -18.93
CA SER A 153 4.23 -11.17 -18.12
C SER A 153 3.44 -10.84 -16.85
N PRO A 154 2.58 -11.76 -16.37
CA PRO A 154 1.81 -11.56 -15.14
C PRO A 154 2.72 -11.27 -13.94
N LEU A 155 2.30 -10.37 -13.05
CA LEU A 155 2.99 -10.08 -11.79
C LEU A 155 2.12 -10.59 -10.64
N LYS A 156 2.63 -11.52 -9.83
CA LYS A 156 1.87 -12.23 -8.79
C LYS A 156 2.53 -12.05 -7.42
N PRO A 157 2.11 -11.04 -6.62
CA PRO A 157 2.61 -10.91 -5.25
C PRO A 157 2.04 -12.04 -4.37
N ASP A 158 2.79 -12.43 -3.35
CA ASP A 158 2.32 -13.39 -2.35
C ASP A 158 1.25 -12.74 -1.46
N VAL A 159 1.43 -11.46 -1.12
CA VAL A 159 0.55 -10.73 -0.20
C VAL A 159 0.14 -9.37 -0.78
N ALA A 160 -1.16 -9.06 -0.76
CA ALA A 160 -1.67 -7.70 -0.91
C ALA A 160 -2.06 -7.13 0.46
N VAL A 161 -1.57 -5.94 0.77
CA VAL A 161 -1.92 -5.23 2.01
C VAL A 161 -2.62 -3.93 1.65
N ILE A 162 -3.86 -3.79 2.10
CA ILE A 162 -4.72 -2.65 1.75
C ILE A 162 -5.22 -2.00 3.04
N HIS A 163 -5.23 -0.66 3.07
CA HIS A 163 -5.86 0.08 4.16
C HIS A 163 -7.12 0.78 3.66
N ALA A 164 -8.26 0.51 4.29
CA ALA A 164 -9.57 0.98 3.83
C ALA A 164 -10.37 1.62 4.98
N ALA A 165 -11.49 2.25 4.62
CA ALA A 165 -12.35 2.91 5.58
C ALA A 165 -12.97 1.91 6.57
N ARG A 166 -13.72 0.94 6.07
CA ARG A 166 -14.42 -0.01 6.96
C ARG A 166 -14.59 -1.37 6.34
N ALA A 167 -14.74 -2.38 7.19
CA ALA A 167 -15.08 -3.73 6.78
C ALA A 167 -16.07 -4.38 7.75
N ASP A 168 -16.75 -5.43 7.30
CA ASP A 168 -17.40 -6.36 8.21
C ASP A 168 -16.49 -7.52 8.59
N ARG A 169 -16.94 -8.33 9.56
CA ARG A 169 -16.20 -9.52 10.03
C ARG A 169 -16.05 -10.61 8.97
N LEU A 170 -16.81 -10.56 7.89
CA LEU A 170 -16.77 -11.53 6.80
C LEU A 170 -15.71 -11.18 5.76
N GLY A 171 -15.21 -9.93 5.76
CA GLY A 171 -14.23 -9.43 4.81
C GLY A 171 -14.83 -8.60 3.67
N ASN A 172 -16.08 -8.15 3.77
CA ASN A 172 -16.59 -7.16 2.82
C ASN A 172 -16.03 -5.79 3.19
N VAL A 173 -15.31 -5.16 2.26
CA VAL A 173 -14.55 -3.93 2.51
C VAL A 173 -15.12 -2.79 1.70
N GLN A 174 -15.36 -1.67 2.38
CA GLN A 174 -15.68 -0.41 1.75
C GLN A 174 -14.49 0.55 1.86
N LEU A 175 -14.15 1.13 0.73
CA LEU A 175 -13.13 2.17 0.61
C LEU A 175 -13.82 3.45 0.15
N PHE A 176 -13.44 4.58 0.73
CA PHE A 176 -13.90 5.89 0.31
C PHE A 176 -12.74 6.64 -0.34
N GLY A 177 -13.01 7.45 -1.35
CA GLY A 177 -11.96 8.17 -2.08
C GLY A 177 -11.25 7.32 -3.14
N THR A 178 -9.98 7.59 -3.36
CA THR A 178 -9.20 7.06 -4.49
C THR A 178 -8.91 5.57 -4.34
N THR A 179 -9.30 4.78 -5.35
CA THR A 179 -9.09 3.33 -5.39
C THR A 179 -7.76 2.91 -6.01
N SER A 180 -7.14 3.75 -6.84
CA SER A 180 -5.89 3.44 -7.54
C SER A 180 -5.98 2.10 -8.28
N VAL A 181 -5.14 1.13 -7.93
CA VAL A 181 -5.07 -0.22 -8.54
C VAL A 181 -5.36 -1.34 -7.51
N ILE A 182 -6.11 -1.00 -6.45
CA ILE A 182 -6.35 -1.87 -5.30
C ILE A 182 -7.07 -3.17 -5.71
N GLU A 183 -8.01 -3.11 -6.65
CA GLU A 183 -8.73 -4.30 -7.10
C GLU A 183 -7.81 -5.28 -7.85
N GLU A 184 -6.92 -4.77 -8.71
CA GLU A 184 -5.93 -5.58 -9.41
C GLU A 184 -4.94 -6.20 -8.42
N GLN A 185 -4.49 -5.43 -7.42
CA GLN A 185 -3.60 -5.91 -6.37
C GLN A 185 -4.26 -7.04 -5.55
N ALA A 186 -5.47 -6.81 -5.05
CA ALA A 186 -6.21 -7.77 -4.24
C ALA A 186 -6.55 -9.04 -5.02
N ARG A 187 -7.05 -8.91 -6.25
CA ARG A 187 -7.43 -10.06 -7.09
C ARG A 187 -6.25 -10.97 -7.42
N THR A 188 -5.05 -10.40 -7.45
CA THR A 188 -3.86 -11.09 -7.95
C THR A 188 -3.05 -11.76 -6.85
N ALA A 189 -3.06 -11.20 -5.63
CA ALA A 189 -2.28 -11.73 -4.53
C ALA A 189 -2.76 -13.11 -4.08
N ALA A 190 -1.83 -13.94 -3.60
CA ALA A 190 -2.18 -15.23 -3.01
C ALA A 190 -2.87 -15.09 -1.64
N GLN A 191 -2.57 -14.01 -0.91
CA GLN A 191 -3.22 -13.62 0.33
C GLN A 191 -3.56 -12.12 0.32
N VAL A 192 -4.76 -11.76 0.79
CA VAL A 192 -5.22 -10.38 0.92
C VAL A 192 -5.48 -10.03 2.37
N ILE A 193 -4.70 -9.08 2.88
CA ILE A 193 -4.82 -8.53 4.22
C ILE A 193 -5.39 -7.12 4.11
N VAL A 194 -6.48 -6.87 4.81
CA VAL A 194 -7.12 -5.55 4.85
C VAL A 194 -7.08 -5.00 6.26
N THR A 195 -6.43 -3.86 6.40
CA THR A 195 -6.48 -3.03 7.61
C THR A 195 -7.58 -1.98 7.45
N VAL A 196 -8.36 -1.71 8.51
CA VAL A 196 -9.47 -0.76 8.43
C VAL A 196 -9.60 0.12 9.66
N GLU A 197 -10.18 1.30 9.45
CA GLU A 197 -10.50 2.25 10.51
C GLU A 197 -11.67 1.78 11.39
N GLU A 198 -12.62 1.06 10.80
CA GLU A 198 -13.85 0.67 11.49
C GLU A 198 -14.30 -0.74 11.11
N ILE A 199 -14.77 -1.51 12.10
CA ILE A 199 -15.54 -2.74 11.87
C ILE A 199 -17.01 -2.45 12.05
N VAL A 200 -17.81 -2.76 11.02
CA VAL A 200 -19.26 -2.57 11.02
C VAL A 200 -20.00 -3.89 10.85
N GLU A 201 -21.28 -3.89 11.21
CA GLU A 201 -22.16 -5.02 10.91
C GLU A 201 -22.36 -5.18 9.40
N THR A 202 -22.51 -6.42 8.92
CA THR A 202 -22.72 -6.72 7.50
C THR A 202 -23.91 -5.96 6.90
N ASP A 203 -24.95 -5.70 7.68
CA ASP A 203 -26.10 -4.94 7.21
C ASP A 203 -25.80 -3.45 6.95
N VAL A 204 -24.75 -2.88 7.57
CA VAL A 204 -24.25 -1.54 7.23
C VAL A 204 -23.62 -1.56 5.84
N ILE A 205 -22.80 -2.57 5.54
CA ILE A 205 -22.19 -2.75 4.22
C ILE A 205 -23.28 -2.92 3.15
N ARG A 206 -24.27 -3.77 3.40
CA ARG A 206 -25.38 -4.05 2.48
C ARG A 206 -26.30 -2.86 2.19
N ARG A 207 -26.30 -1.82 3.03
CA ARG A 207 -27.08 -0.60 2.79
C ARG A 207 -26.48 0.27 1.69
N GLN A 208 -25.17 0.15 1.43
CA GLN A 208 -24.43 0.92 0.43
C GLN A 208 -23.50 -0.02 -0.36
N PRO A 209 -24.04 -1.04 -1.05
CA PRO A 209 -23.23 -2.09 -1.68
C PRO A 209 -22.31 -1.54 -2.78
N GLU A 210 -22.64 -0.41 -3.39
CA GLU A 210 -21.83 0.28 -4.39
C GLU A 210 -20.47 0.77 -3.86
N LEU A 211 -20.34 0.95 -2.54
CA LEU A 211 -19.07 1.34 -1.91
C LEU A 211 -18.19 0.12 -1.60
N THR A 212 -18.68 -1.10 -1.78
CA THR A 212 -17.92 -2.33 -1.52
C THR A 212 -16.95 -2.59 -2.65
N LEU A 213 -15.71 -2.16 -2.45
CA LEU A 213 -14.61 -2.36 -3.39
C LEU A 213 -14.13 -3.82 -3.40
N LEU A 214 -13.94 -4.40 -2.21
CA LEU A 214 -13.47 -5.79 -2.09
C LEU A 214 -14.56 -6.65 -1.44
N PRO A 215 -15.14 -7.60 -2.16
CA PRO A 215 -16.07 -8.56 -1.58
C PRO A 215 -15.34 -9.55 -0.67
N ALA A 216 -16.05 -10.10 0.32
CA ALA A 216 -15.52 -11.07 1.28
C ALA A 216 -14.76 -12.25 0.67
N LEU A 217 -15.08 -12.65 -0.57
CA LEU A 217 -14.40 -13.74 -1.26
C LEU A 217 -12.94 -13.44 -1.62
N MET A 218 -12.55 -12.15 -1.72
CA MET A 218 -11.18 -11.75 -2.06
C MET A 218 -10.31 -11.54 -0.83
N VAL A 219 -10.90 -11.39 0.36
CA VAL A 219 -10.18 -10.98 1.57
C VAL A 219 -9.92 -12.18 2.46
N ASP A 220 -8.68 -12.38 2.90
CA ASP A 220 -8.33 -13.48 3.81
C ASP A 220 -8.33 -13.04 5.27
N MET A 221 -7.84 -11.83 5.54
CA MET A 221 -7.64 -11.31 6.89
C MET A 221 -8.13 -9.87 6.98
N VAL A 222 -8.85 -9.55 8.05
CA VAL A 222 -9.31 -8.21 8.37
C VAL A 222 -8.70 -7.78 9.72
N VAL A 223 -8.08 -6.62 9.76
CA VAL A 223 -7.45 -6.04 10.95
C VAL A 223 -8.12 -4.72 11.27
N HIS A 224 -8.68 -4.59 12.46
CA HIS A 224 -9.16 -3.31 12.96
C HIS A 224 -8.01 -2.52 13.55
N VAL A 225 -7.63 -1.42 12.90
CA VAL A 225 -6.49 -0.59 13.29
C VAL A 225 -6.78 0.87 12.96
N PRO A 226 -7.50 1.59 13.86
CA PRO A 226 -7.78 3.01 13.68
C PRO A 226 -6.52 3.85 13.53
N TYR A 227 -6.58 4.90 12.72
CA TYR A 227 -5.45 5.68 12.24
C TYR A 227 -4.35 4.82 11.60
N GLY A 228 -4.74 3.73 10.94
CA GLY A 228 -3.84 2.72 10.41
C GLY A 228 -2.99 3.26 9.25
N ALA A 229 -3.52 4.25 8.53
CA ALA A 229 -2.78 4.95 7.47
C ALA A 229 -1.88 6.08 7.93
N HIS A 230 -1.97 6.53 9.19
CA HIS A 230 -1.14 7.65 9.68
C HIS A 230 0.36 7.35 9.47
N PRO A 231 1.17 8.31 8.99
CA PRO A 231 0.89 9.74 8.80
C PRO A 231 0.15 10.16 7.52
N THR A 232 -0.22 9.22 6.65
CA THR A 232 -1.10 9.49 5.51
C THR A 232 -2.57 9.56 5.94
N GLY A 233 -3.47 10.02 5.08
CA GLY A 233 -4.90 10.21 5.38
C GLY A 233 -5.79 9.06 4.91
N VAL A 234 -7.04 9.10 5.36
CA VAL A 234 -8.14 8.21 4.93
C VAL A 234 -9.34 9.10 4.60
N TYR A 235 -9.79 9.07 3.36
CA TYR A 235 -10.85 9.96 2.90
C TYR A 235 -12.13 9.78 3.74
N GLY A 236 -12.68 10.90 4.22
CA GLY A 236 -13.85 10.91 5.10
C GLY A 236 -13.57 10.62 6.58
N TYR A 237 -12.35 10.26 6.96
CA TYR A 237 -11.97 9.99 8.37
C TYR A 237 -11.00 11.06 8.89
N TYR A 238 -9.83 11.18 8.28
CA TYR A 238 -8.79 12.13 8.68
C TYR A 238 -7.84 12.44 7.52
N ASP A 239 -7.31 13.67 7.52
CA ASP A 239 -6.31 14.12 6.54
C ASP A 239 -4.90 13.67 6.95
N HIS A 240 -3.95 13.80 6.03
CA HIS A 240 -2.56 13.49 6.29
C HIS A 240 -1.93 14.45 7.32
N ASP A 241 -1.02 13.92 8.14
CA ASP A 241 -0.32 14.67 9.16
C ASP A 241 0.94 15.33 8.56
N ALA A 242 0.74 16.44 7.86
CA ALA A 242 1.82 17.14 7.14
C ALA A 242 3.07 17.42 8.02
N PRO A 243 2.94 17.88 9.28
CA PRO A 243 4.10 18.01 10.18
C PRO A 243 4.84 16.68 10.40
N HIS A 244 4.12 15.57 10.61
CA HIS A 244 4.78 14.26 10.79
C HIS A 244 5.49 13.78 9.51
N LEU A 245 4.89 14.00 8.34
CA LEU A 245 5.51 13.68 7.05
C LEU A 245 6.78 14.52 6.84
N ALA A 246 6.73 15.81 7.16
CA ALA A 246 7.88 16.72 7.06
C ALA A 246 9.00 16.32 8.03
N ASP A 247 8.65 15.95 9.27
CA ASP A 247 9.60 15.46 10.28
C ASP A 247 10.33 14.19 9.78
N TYR A 248 9.57 13.22 9.24
CA TYR A 248 10.16 12.02 8.63
C TYR A 248 11.06 12.40 7.45
N TYR A 249 10.56 13.23 6.52
CA TYR A 249 11.31 13.58 5.33
C TYR A 249 12.63 14.28 5.66
N ALA A 250 12.66 15.13 6.69
CA ALA A 250 13.89 15.73 7.19
C ALA A 250 14.86 14.68 7.74
N ALA A 251 14.40 13.77 8.61
CA ALA A 251 15.20 12.68 9.17
C ALA A 251 15.72 11.73 8.09
N SER A 252 14.92 11.46 7.06
CA SER A 252 15.24 10.58 5.94
C SER A 252 16.44 11.04 5.11
N ARG A 253 17.02 12.22 5.36
CA ARG A 253 18.22 12.70 4.64
C ARG A 253 19.52 12.10 5.17
N SER A 254 19.55 11.65 6.42
CA SER A 254 20.72 11.04 7.08
C SER A 254 20.42 9.62 7.54
N GLU A 255 21.39 8.71 7.47
CA GLU A 255 21.22 7.34 8.00
C GLU A 255 21.02 7.36 9.52
N THR A 256 21.84 8.15 10.22
CA THR A 256 21.76 8.29 11.68
C THR A 256 20.40 8.81 12.14
N ASP A 257 19.89 9.87 11.48
CA ASP A 257 18.61 10.47 11.86
C ASP A 257 17.44 9.57 11.47
N THR A 258 17.56 8.83 10.37
CA THR A 258 16.57 7.81 9.99
C THR A 258 16.51 6.70 11.04
N ALA A 259 17.65 6.19 11.49
CA ALA A 259 17.71 5.15 12.51
C ALA A 259 17.08 5.65 13.83
N ALA A 260 17.44 6.86 14.27
CA ALA A 260 16.84 7.48 15.44
C ALA A 260 15.31 7.68 15.30
N TRP A 261 14.84 8.02 14.09
CA TRP A 261 13.42 8.14 13.80
C TRP A 261 12.71 6.78 13.88
N LEU A 262 13.29 5.73 13.28
CA LEU A 262 12.76 4.36 13.34
C LEU A 262 12.75 3.83 14.78
N ASP A 263 13.79 4.09 15.55
CA ASP A 263 13.83 3.71 16.97
C ASP A 263 12.70 4.40 17.76
N ARG A 264 12.46 5.69 17.50
CA ARG A 264 11.41 6.44 18.20
C ARG A 264 9.99 6.00 17.81
N TRP A 265 9.73 5.77 16.52
CA TRP A 265 8.38 5.62 15.98
C TRP A 265 8.02 4.18 15.59
N VAL A 266 8.99 3.27 15.63
CA VAL A 266 8.81 1.87 15.22
C VAL A 266 9.40 0.92 16.28
N HIS A 267 10.73 0.83 16.43
CA HIS A 267 11.34 -0.21 17.27
C HIS A 267 11.16 0.01 18.77
N GLY A 268 11.13 1.25 19.23
CA GLY A 268 10.95 1.61 20.64
C GLY A 268 9.51 1.53 21.12
N LEU A 269 8.56 1.18 20.25
CA LEU A 269 7.14 1.10 20.57
C LEU A 269 6.66 -0.35 20.41
N PRO A 270 5.91 -0.90 21.38
CA PRO A 270 5.49 -2.30 21.31
C PRO A 270 4.47 -2.59 20.20
N ASP A 271 3.58 -1.64 19.92
CA ASP A 271 2.47 -1.82 18.99
C ASP A 271 1.96 -0.48 18.40
N HIS A 272 0.92 -0.56 17.57
CA HIS A 272 0.30 0.61 16.95
C HIS A 272 -0.40 1.54 17.94
N PHE A 273 -0.92 1.04 19.07
CA PHE A 273 -1.59 1.91 20.05
C PHE A 273 -0.58 2.74 20.84
N ALA A 274 0.58 2.18 21.19
CA ALA A 274 1.69 2.94 21.77
C ALA A 274 2.21 4.04 20.82
N TYR A 275 2.14 3.80 19.50
CA TYR A 275 2.39 4.82 18.48
C TYR A 275 1.37 5.97 18.53
N LEU A 276 0.08 5.64 18.62
CA LEU A 276 -0.97 6.66 18.77
C LEU A 276 -0.87 7.43 20.09
N ASP A 277 -0.53 6.77 21.20
CA ASP A 277 -0.32 7.40 22.50
C ASP A 277 0.82 8.43 22.45
N THR A 278 1.89 8.11 21.72
CA THR A 278 3.02 9.02 21.48
C THR A 278 2.63 10.26 20.66
N LEU A 279 1.69 10.13 19.72
CA LEU A 279 1.16 11.25 18.93
C LEU A 279 0.22 12.17 19.74
N THR A 280 -0.43 11.62 20.78
CA THR A 280 -1.49 12.21 21.60
C THR A 280 -2.85 12.34 20.91
N ILE A 281 -3.92 12.18 21.70
CA ILE A 281 -5.31 12.32 21.23
C ILE A 281 -5.59 13.71 20.63
N SER A 282 -5.01 14.78 21.19
CA SER A 282 -5.20 16.15 20.68
C SER A 282 -4.70 16.31 19.25
N ARG A 283 -3.58 15.66 18.89
CA ARG A 283 -3.06 15.67 17.52
C ARG A 283 -3.98 14.88 16.58
N LEU A 284 -4.38 13.67 16.99
CA LEU A 284 -5.26 12.81 16.18
C LEU A 284 -6.64 13.42 15.91
N LEU A 285 -7.21 14.12 16.90
CA LEU A 285 -8.49 14.82 16.74
C LEU A 285 -8.39 16.00 15.78
N ARG A 286 -7.25 16.70 15.74
CA ARG A 286 -7.03 17.79 14.80
C ARG A 286 -6.91 17.32 13.36
N LEU A 287 -6.58 16.05 13.11
CA LEU A 287 -6.50 15.51 11.75
C LEU A 287 -7.87 15.14 11.19
N ARG A 288 -8.91 15.03 12.02
CA ARG A 288 -10.23 14.63 11.56
C ARG A 288 -10.76 15.63 10.54
N VAL A 289 -11.28 15.10 9.44
CA VAL A 289 -11.85 15.92 8.37
C VAL A 289 -13.19 16.50 8.78
N ASP A 290 -13.56 17.62 8.16
CA ASP A 290 -14.93 18.10 8.25
C ASP A 290 -15.85 17.10 7.52
N PRO A 291 -16.89 16.54 8.16
CA PRO A 291 -17.75 15.55 7.53
C PRO A 291 -18.50 16.04 6.28
N ALA A 292 -18.72 17.34 6.14
CA ALA A 292 -19.38 17.94 4.98
C ALA A 292 -18.41 18.18 3.82
N LEU A 293 -17.12 18.43 4.11
CA LEU A 293 -16.12 18.74 3.09
C LEU A 293 -15.26 17.53 2.69
N GLY A 294 -15.06 16.57 3.59
CA GLY A 294 -14.25 15.37 3.37
C GLY A 294 -12.73 15.60 3.44
N TYR A 295 -12.29 16.80 3.83
CA TYR A 295 -10.89 17.16 4.06
C TYR A 295 -10.74 18.08 5.28
N LEU A 296 -9.51 18.33 5.73
CA LEU A 296 -9.24 19.28 6.80
C LEU A 296 -9.44 20.72 6.30
N HIS A 297 -10.45 21.41 6.81
CA HIS A 297 -10.63 22.84 6.53
C HIS A 297 -10.04 23.67 7.66
N GLU A 298 -8.84 24.23 7.46
CA GLU A 298 -8.35 25.28 8.35
C GLU A 298 -9.17 26.55 8.12
N VAL A 299 -10.09 26.86 9.05
CA VAL A 299 -10.67 28.20 9.13
C VAL A 299 -9.53 29.14 9.49
N ARG A 300 -9.03 29.92 8.52
CA ARG A 300 -8.11 31.03 8.82
C ARG A 300 -8.85 31.97 9.76
N HIS A 301 -8.44 31.99 11.02
CA HIS A 301 -8.80 33.06 11.93
C HIS A 301 -7.84 34.21 11.63
N ASP A 302 -8.26 35.10 10.73
CA ASP A 302 -7.61 36.38 10.46
C ASP A 302 -7.57 37.26 11.73
#